data_AF-A0A3N4LTV2-F1
#
_entry.id   AF-A0A3N4LTV2-F1
#
_cell.length_a   1.000
_cell.length_b   1.000
_cell.length_c   1.000
_cell.angle_alpha   90.00
_cell.angle_beta   90.00
_cell.angle_gamma   90.00
#
_symmetry.space_group_name_H-M   'P 1'
#
loop_
_entity.id
_entity.type
_entity.pdbx_description
1 polymer ?
#
loop_
_entity_poly.entity_id
_entity_poly.type
_entity_poly.pdbx_seq_one_letter_code
_entity_poly.pdbx_strand_id
1 'polypeptide(L)'
;MASQFSSYLTSPTIRLIPNPPASQPCSDTQYIVHRGLLTSKSQYLKKRTRESYIVLEDTNEETVGLFLEWLYRGDYDIPTSAIDEQEEAAEEEQHPVVMAAMAGSIGVWGYNKPATIGRSYILEKAQSEGLQSKYVSFDMNGEVSIVGAEKKPVSRTIQLPSPPMSPTIRYLKPQLPKVNGVLMMSPDLKPVKPSTVSIEIDDTAVEPQQKSRKAVITLDSILASHLALYVLSLKYQIPELAQLVLIKVSTLCESQPPCADTLVGFIRGVYYDAEETGNFAALTRGTPLRAFVAKYSTFRLEEVKTSDGFQKLLAEGGEFVVDFVQSVRGCW
;
A
#
# COMPACT_ATOMS: atom_id res chain seq x y z
N MET A 1 10.48 -23.76 -8.67
CA MET A 1 9.99 -23.00 -7.50
C MET A 1 8.62 -23.47 -6.97
N ALA A 2 7.68 -23.92 -7.81
CA ALA A 2 6.33 -24.33 -7.35
C ALA A 2 6.29 -25.42 -6.26
N SER A 3 7.23 -26.38 -6.25
CA SER A 3 7.24 -27.48 -5.28
C SER A 3 7.59 -27.06 -3.85
N GLN A 4 8.24 -25.92 -3.63
CA GLN A 4 8.54 -25.43 -2.29
C GLN A 4 7.35 -24.70 -1.68
N PHE A 5 6.54 -24.03 -2.51
CA PHE A 5 5.41 -23.23 -2.04
C PHE A 5 4.31 -24.08 -1.38
N SER A 6 4.02 -25.26 -1.93
CA SER A 6 3.04 -26.19 -1.35
C SER A 6 3.40 -26.65 0.06
N SER A 7 4.71 -26.77 0.37
CA SER A 7 5.17 -27.14 1.70
C SER A 7 4.96 -26.05 2.75
N TYR A 8 4.88 -24.78 2.34
CA TYR A 8 4.64 -23.67 3.27
C TYR A 8 3.18 -23.58 3.69
N LEU A 9 2.24 -23.92 2.79
CA LEU A 9 0.81 -23.87 3.07
C LEU A 9 0.34 -24.93 4.08
N THR A 10 1.13 -25.98 4.29
CA THR A 10 0.86 -26.98 5.33
C THR A 10 1.57 -26.67 6.66
N SER A 11 2.40 -25.62 6.70
CA SER A 11 3.14 -25.26 7.90
C SER A 11 2.23 -24.58 8.94
N PRO A 12 2.55 -24.72 10.25
CA PRO A 12 1.79 -24.04 11.29
C PRO A 12 1.74 -22.52 11.05
N THR A 13 0.63 -21.90 11.44
CA THR A 13 0.47 -20.46 11.29
C THR A 13 0.94 -19.68 12.52
N ILE A 14 1.19 -18.39 12.34
CA ILE A 14 1.50 -17.42 13.39
C ILE A 14 0.71 -16.15 13.12
N ARG A 15 0.33 -15.43 14.18
CA ARG A 15 -0.37 -14.16 14.06
C ARG A 15 0.63 -13.01 13.99
N LEU A 16 0.47 -12.10 13.04
CA LEU A 16 1.16 -10.81 13.04
C LEU A 16 0.17 -9.76 13.51
N ILE A 17 0.59 -8.95 14.48
CA ILE A 17 -0.21 -7.87 15.05
C ILE A 17 0.53 -6.56 14.73
N PRO A 18 -0.03 -5.69 13.87
CA PRO A 18 0.50 -4.35 13.68
C PRO A 18 0.41 -3.59 15.00
N ASN A 19 1.48 -2.90 15.39
CA ASN A 19 1.47 -1.97 16.50
C ASN A 19 1.80 -0.59 15.93
N PRO A 20 0.77 0.18 15.52
CA PRO A 20 0.99 1.50 14.95
C PRO A 20 1.58 2.45 16.00
N PRO A 21 2.23 3.54 15.57
CA PRO A 21 2.73 4.56 16.48
C PRO A 21 1.57 5.20 17.27
N ALA A 22 1.89 5.79 18.44
CA ALA A 22 0.90 6.32 19.38
C ALA A 22 -0.05 7.38 18.80
N SER A 23 0.30 7.97 17.65
CA SER A 23 -0.51 8.95 16.92
C SER A 23 -1.70 8.34 16.19
N GLN A 24 -1.70 7.03 15.92
CA GLN A 24 -2.75 6.34 15.16
C GLN A 24 -3.64 5.46 16.06
N PRO A 25 -4.95 5.34 15.73
CA PRO A 25 -5.84 4.46 16.48
C PRO A 25 -5.37 3.01 16.35
N CYS A 26 -5.18 2.33 17.48
CA CYS A 26 -4.86 0.91 17.51
C CYS A 26 -5.95 0.12 16.79
N SER A 27 -5.62 -0.54 15.68
CA SER A 27 -6.53 -1.47 15.03
C SER A 27 -6.38 -2.86 15.66
N ASP A 28 -7.51 -3.52 15.93
CA ASP A 28 -7.53 -4.92 16.39
C ASP A 28 -7.24 -5.90 15.25
N THR A 29 -6.70 -5.43 14.12
CA THR A 29 -6.45 -6.23 12.92
C THR A 29 -5.34 -7.22 13.20
N GLN A 30 -5.60 -8.51 12.95
CA GLN A 30 -4.60 -9.57 13.10
C GLN A 30 -4.45 -10.31 11.79
N TYR A 31 -3.21 -10.51 11.37
CA TYR A 31 -2.89 -11.25 10.16
C TYR A 31 -2.42 -12.66 10.49
N ILE A 32 -2.85 -13.65 9.73
CA ILE A 32 -2.44 -15.05 9.92
C ILE A 32 -1.48 -15.44 8.79
N VAL A 33 -0.26 -15.83 9.16
CA VAL A 33 0.82 -16.12 8.21
C VAL A 33 1.41 -17.49 8.47
N HIS A 34 1.82 -18.18 7.41
CA HIS A 34 2.49 -19.48 7.51
C HIS A 34 3.92 -19.31 8.03
N ARG A 35 4.27 -20.02 9.12
CA ARG A 35 5.59 -19.91 9.76
C ARG A 35 6.72 -20.30 8.83
N GLY A 36 6.52 -21.34 8.02
CA GLY A 36 7.53 -21.81 7.07
C GLY A 36 7.94 -20.71 6.09
N LEU A 37 6.96 -19.95 5.59
CA LEU A 37 7.17 -18.84 4.67
C LEU A 37 7.94 -17.69 5.35
N LEU A 38 7.49 -17.26 6.52
CA LEU A 38 8.13 -16.21 7.32
C LEU A 38 9.60 -16.56 7.65
N THR A 39 9.82 -17.81 8.08
CA THR A 39 11.13 -18.38 8.45
C THR A 39 12.08 -18.46 7.24
N SER A 40 11.54 -18.68 6.04
CA SER A 40 12.34 -18.73 4.81
C SER A 40 12.88 -17.36 4.40
N LYS A 41 12.19 -16.26 4.75
CA LYS A 41 12.53 -14.90 4.33
C LYS A 41 13.28 -14.09 5.38
N SER A 42 13.02 -14.34 6.66
CA SER A 42 13.69 -13.62 7.75
C SER A 42 14.13 -14.58 8.85
N GLN A 43 15.36 -14.38 9.33
CA GLN A 43 15.85 -15.07 10.52
C GLN A 43 15.34 -14.42 11.82
N TYR A 44 15.06 -13.12 11.80
CA TYR A 44 14.62 -12.35 12.98
C TYR A 44 13.17 -12.65 13.34
N LEU A 45 12.37 -13.00 12.34
CA LEU A 45 10.99 -13.41 12.54
C LEU A 45 10.85 -14.88 12.97
N LYS A 46 11.96 -15.60 13.14
CA LYS A 46 11.97 -16.97 13.68
C LYS A 46 11.78 -16.94 15.20
N LYS A 47 10.57 -16.64 15.65
CA LYS A 47 10.22 -16.78 17.07
C LYS A 47 10.18 -18.24 17.50
N ARG A 48 10.50 -18.50 18.78
CA ARG A 48 10.40 -19.83 19.39
C ARG A 48 8.98 -20.35 19.29
N THR A 49 8.85 -21.67 19.15
CA THR A 49 7.59 -22.38 18.87
C THR A 49 6.42 -22.03 19.79
N ARG A 50 6.69 -21.57 21.02
CA ARG A 50 5.68 -21.28 22.05
C ARG A 50 4.90 -19.99 21.82
N GLU A 51 5.43 -19.04 21.06
CA GLU A 51 4.72 -17.79 20.80
C GLU A 51 3.73 -17.97 19.65
N SER A 52 2.48 -17.58 19.86
CA SER A 52 1.41 -17.65 18.86
C SER A 52 1.31 -16.39 18.01
N TYR A 53 2.02 -15.31 18.38
CA TYR A 53 1.98 -14.03 17.70
C TYR A 53 3.33 -13.29 17.69
N ILE A 54 3.49 -12.41 16.71
CA ILE A 54 4.58 -11.44 16.58
C ILE A 54 3.93 -10.06 16.51
N VAL A 55 4.37 -9.15 17.39
CA VAL A 55 3.98 -7.74 17.34
C VAL A 55 4.99 -7.04 16.45
N LEU A 56 4.50 -6.36 15.41
CA LEU A 56 5.32 -5.54 14.52
C LEU A 56 5.27 -4.11 15.05
N GLU A 57 6.28 -3.75 15.83
CA GLU A 57 6.43 -2.41 16.42
C GLU A 57 6.62 -1.35 15.32
N ASP A 58 5.95 -0.21 15.49
CA ASP A 58 6.01 0.99 14.63
C ASP A 58 5.59 0.70 13.18
N THR A 59 4.65 -0.22 13.00
CA THR A 59 4.21 -0.66 11.67
C THR A 59 2.71 -0.48 11.52
N ASN A 60 2.33 0.33 10.52
CA ASN A 60 0.94 0.57 10.16
C ASN A 60 0.33 -0.64 9.45
N GLU A 61 -0.99 -0.75 9.52
CA GLU A 61 -1.76 -1.83 8.88
C GLU A 61 -1.46 -1.96 7.37
N GLU A 62 -1.39 -0.82 6.68
CA GLU A 62 -1.08 -0.75 5.24
C GLU A 62 0.30 -1.33 4.93
N THR A 63 1.32 -0.98 5.71
CA THR A 63 2.67 -1.50 5.56
C THR A 63 2.73 -3.01 5.78
N VAL A 64 1.98 -3.52 6.77
CA VAL A 64 1.84 -4.98 6.96
C VAL A 64 1.15 -5.62 5.76
N GLY A 65 0.11 -4.99 5.21
CA GLY A 65 -0.56 -5.45 4.00
C GLY A 65 0.41 -5.62 2.81
N LEU A 66 1.20 -4.59 2.50
CA LEU A 66 2.22 -4.63 1.44
C LEU A 66 3.30 -5.69 1.71
N PHE A 67 3.74 -5.80 2.96
CA PHE A 67 4.70 -6.83 3.36
C PHE A 67 4.15 -8.24 3.13
N LEU A 68 2.88 -8.49 3.46
CA LEU A 68 2.23 -9.77 3.24
C LEU A 68 2.06 -10.08 1.76
N GLU A 69 1.70 -9.09 0.96
CA GLU A 69 1.60 -9.26 -0.49
C GLU A 69 2.94 -9.72 -1.06
N TRP A 70 4.03 -9.01 -0.73
CA TRP A 70 5.38 -9.41 -1.11
C TRP A 70 5.75 -10.80 -0.60
N LEU A 71 5.40 -11.12 0.64
CA LEU A 71 5.75 -12.40 1.25
C LEU A 71 5.15 -13.58 0.48
N TYR A 72 3.93 -13.44 -0.04
CA TYR A 72 3.23 -14.50 -0.77
C TYR A 72 3.46 -14.47 -2.28
N ARG A 73 3.57 -13.29 -2.90
CA ARG A 73 3.70 -13.14 -4.35
C ARG A 73 5.15 -12.99 -4.81
N GLY A 74 6.04 -12.57 -3.93
CA GLY A 74 7.40 -12.13 -4.27
C GLY A 74 7.46 -10.70 -4.80
N ASP A 75 6.31 -10.02 -4.89
CA ASP A 75 6.16 -8.64 -5.34
C ASP A 75 4.99 -7.99 -4.58
N TYR A 76 4.94 -6.66 -4.55
CA TYR A 76 3.85 -5.88 -3.94
C TYR A 76 3.49 -4.69 -4.81
N ASP A 77 2.21 -4.32 -4.82
CA ASP A 77 1.73 -3.20 -5.61
C ASP A 77 1.04 -2.18 -4.71
N ILE A 78 1.43 -0.92 -4.84
CA ILE A 78 0.71 0.18 -4.19
C ILE A 78 -0.38 0.61 -5.16
N PRO A 79 -1.68 0.52 -4.79
CA PRO A 79 -2.76 0.87 -5.69
C PRO A 79 -2.60 2.33 -6.14
N THR A 80 -2.14 2.51 -7.38
CA THR A 80 -1.90 3.83 -7.98
C THR A 80 -3.19 4.38 -8.63
N SER A 81 -4.24 3.54 -8.70
CA SER A 81 -5.44 3.75 -9.51
C SER A 81 -6.32 4.95 -9.12
N ALA A 82 -5.95 5.74 -8.10
CA ALA A 82 -6.66 6.98 -7.78
C ALA A 82 -6.07 8.21 -8.49
N ILE A 83 -4.90 8.10 -9.13
CA ILE A 83 -4.25 9.24 -9.78
C ILE A 83 -4.81 9.44 -11.21
N ASP A 84 -5.14 8.36 -11.91
CA ASP A 84 -5.58 8.43 -13.32
C ASP A 84 -7.08 8.75 -13.49
N GLU A 85 -7.93 8.49 -12.49
CA GLU A 85 -9.38 8.70 -12.60
C GLU A 85 -9.81 10.18 -12.39
N GLN A 86 -8.88 11.08 -12.06
CA GLN A 86 -9.23 12.47 -11.74
C GLN A 86 -9.09 13.45 -12.92
N GLU A 87 -8.45 13.04 -14.02
CA GLU A 87 -8.34 13.86 -15.24
C GLU A 87 -9.46 13.56 -16.26
N GLU A 88 -10.15 12.42 -16.14
CA GLU A 88 -11.25 12.00 -17.03
C GLU A 88 -12.65 12.32 -16.49
N ALA A 89 -12.76 13.17 -15.46
CA ALA A 89 -14.04 13.61 -14.89
C ALA A 89 -14.41 15.08 -15.21
N ALA A 90 -13.55 15.80 -15.95
CA ALA A 90 -13.82 17.17 -16.39
C ALA A 90 -14.40 17.28 -17.81
N GLU A 91 -14.44 16.17 -18.56
CA GLU A 91 -15.08 16.07 -19.87
C GLU A 91 -16.11 14.93 -19.87
N GLU A 92 -17.08 14.95 -18.95
CA GLU A 92 -18.41 14.50 -19.36
C GLU A 92 -18.91 15.52 -20.39
N GLU A 93 -18.46 15.36 -21.63
CA GLU A 93 -19.15 15.88 -22.80
C GLU A 93 -20.62 15.52 -22.59
N GLN A 94 -21.45 16.53 -22.30
CA GLN A 94 -22.88 16.36 -22.24
C GLN A 94 -23.33 15.83 -23.59
N HIS A 95 -23.39 14.50 -23.68
CA HIS A 95 -23.71 13.80 -24.91
C HIS A 95 -25.02 14.41 -25.41
N PRO A 96 -25.14 14.82 -26.69
CA PRO A 96 -26.28 15.60 -27.18
C PRO A 96 -27.64 14.92 -26.92
N VAL A 97 -27.63 13.59 -26.73
CA VAL A 97 -28.78 12.79 -26.31
C VAL A 97 -29.26 13.13 -24.89
N VAL A 98 -28.34 13.35 -23.94
CA VAL A 98 -28.65 13.73 -22.56
C VAL A 98 -29.18 15.18 -22.52
N MET A 99 -28.61 16.10 -23.29
CA MET A 99 -29.15 17.45 -23.43
C MET A 99 -30.54 17.45 -24.09
N ALA A 100 -30.77 16.63 -25.12
CA ALA A 100 -32.08 16.50 -25.78
C ALA A 100 -33.14 15.84 -24.88
N ALA A 101 -32.74 14.91 -24.01
CA ALA A 101 -33.61 14.32 -23.01
C ALA A 101 -34.00 15.34 -21.92
N MET A 102 -33.06 16.16 -21.45
CA MET A 102 -33.34 17.24 -20.49
C MET A 102 -34.20 18.37 -21.09
N ALA A 103 -34.04 18.66 -22.38
CA ALA A 103 -34.87 19.61 -23.12
C ALA A 103 -36.31 19.09 -23.42
N GLY A 104 -36.69 17.92 -22.89
CA GLY A 104 -38.03 17.37 -23.03
C GLY A 104 -38.42 16.96 -24.45
N SER A 105 -37.44 16.82 -25.35
CA SER A 105 -37.67 16.55 -26.78
C SER A 105 -37.81 15.05 -27.09
N ILE A 106 -37.41 14.19 -26.16
CA ILE A 106 -37.58 12.74 -26.26
C ILE A 106 -38.79 12.34 -25.43
N GLY A 107 -39.93 12.21 -26.10
CA GLY A 107 -41.14 11.65 -25.52
C GLY A 107 -40.89 10.22 -25.05
N VAL A 108 -40.82 10.02 -23.74
CA VAL A 108 -40.91 8.71 -23.12
C VAL A 108 -42.33 8.20 -23.35
N TRP A 109 -42.51 7.38 -24.40
CA TRP A 109 -43.75 6.65 -24.61
C TRP A 109 -43.88 5.59 -23.52
N GLY A 110 -44.79 5.85 -22.59
CA GLY A 110 -45.23 4.88 -21.60
C GLY A 110 -45.87 3.66 -22.26
N TYR A 111 -45.60 2.50 -21.64
CA TYR A 111 -46.43 1.29 -21.57
C TYR A 111 -47.65 1.23 -22.50
N ASN A 112 -47.53 0.48 -23.59
CA ASN A 112 -48.38 -0.68 -23.91
C ASN A 112 -47.89 -1.37 -25.19
N LYS A 113 -47.65 -2.69 -25.11
CA LYS A 113 -47.33 -3.57 -26.25
C LYS A 113 -48.55 -3.65 -27.20
N PRO A 114 -48.38 -3.94 -28.50
CA PRO A 114 -48.27 -5.34 -28.91
C PRO A 114 -47.33 -5.64 -30.09
N ALA A 115 -46.99 -6.93 -30.18
CA ALA A 115 -46.66 -7.71 -31.36
C ALA A 115 -45.38 -7.40 -32.17
N THR A 116 -44.46 -8.35 -32.08
CA THR A 116 -43.91 -9.11 -33.22
C THR A 116 -43.54 -8.33 -34.48
N ILE A 117 -42.25 -8.19 -34.76
CA ILE A 117 -41.62 -8.42 -36.06
C ILE A 117 -40.11 -8.56 -35.83
N GLY A 118 -39.55 -9.66 -36.30
CA GLY A 118 -38.15 -10.01 -36.11
C GLY A 118 -37.20 -9.10 -36.87
N ARG A 119 -35.98 -8.99 -36.33
CA ARG A 119 -34.76 -8.83 -37.12
C ARG A 119 -33.60 -9.35 -36.29
N SER A 120 -33.04 -10.46 -36.75
CA SER A 120 -31.76 -11.00 -36.36
C SER A 120 -30.66 -9.97 -36.60
N TYR A 121 -29.86 -9.69 -35.58
CA TYR A 121 -28.57 -9.03 -35.74
C TYR A 121 -27.49 -10.10 -35.63
N ILE A 122 -26.66 -10.14 -36.65
CA ILE A 122 -25.48 -10.98 -36.78
C ILE A 122 -24.45 -10.43 -35.80
N LEU A 123 -23.97 -11.28 -34.89
CA LEU A 123 -22.81 -11.00 -34.07
C LEU A 123 -21.56 -11.21 -34.94
N GLU A 124 -21.00 -10.12 -35.47
CA GLU A 124 -19.69 -10.17 -36.12
C GLU A 124 -18.62 -10.46 -35.06
N LYS A 125 -18.00 -11.64 -35.20
CA LYS A 125 -16.74 -11.97 -34.54
C LYS A 125 -15.65 -11.05 -35.09
N ALA A 126 -15.13 -10.16 -34.25
CA ALA A 126 -13.80 -9.63 -34.45
C ALA A 126 -12.79 -10.76 -34.15
N GLN A 127 -12.10 -11.21 -35.20
CA GLN A 127 -10.91 -12.05 -35.10
C GLN A 127 -9.81 -11.22 -34.42
N SER A 128 -9.36 -11.67 -33.25
CA SER A 128 -8.09 -11.22 -32.69
C SER A 128 -6.96 -11.93 -33.43
N GLU A 129 -6.32 -11.21 -34.34
CA GLU A 129 -5.06 -11.63 -34.94
C GLU A 129 -3.97 -11.67 -33.85
N GLY A 130 -3.16 -12.73 -33.91
CA GLY A 130 -2.26 -13.12 -32.84
C GLY A 130 -1.13 -12.13 -32.60
N LEU A 131 -1.06 -11.59 -31.38
CA LEU A 131 0.19 -11.09 -30.83
C LEU A 131 1.09 -12.29 -30.49
N GLN A 132 2.09 -12.53 -31.32
CA GLN A 132 3.24 -13.33 -30.91
C GLN A 132 4.00 -12.55 -29.84
N SER A 133 3.93 -13.02 -28.59
CA SER A 133 4.76 -12.51 -27.51
C SER A 133 6.22 -12.83 -27.80
N LYS A 134 6.98 -11.80 -28.18
CA LYS A 134 8.44 -11.84 -28.22
C LYS A 134 8.94 -11.43 -26.84
N TYR A 135 9.65 -12.32 -26.17
CA TYR A 135 10.38 -11.98 -24.95
C TYR A 135 11.79 -11.54 -25.32
N VAL A 136 12.20 -10.39 -24.79
CA VAL A 136 13.57 -9.90 -24.85
C VAL A 136 14.26 -10.39 -23.57
N SER A 137 15.31 -11.19 -23.72
CA SER A 137 16.17 -11.59 -22.61
C SER A 137 17.47 -10.81 -22.69
N PHE A 138 17.91 -10.25 -21.57
CA PHE A 138 19.19 -9.57 -21.44
C PHE A 138 20.20 -10.52 -20.80
N ASP A 139 21.40 -10.58 -21.36
CA ASP A 139 22.54 -11.20 -20.69
C ASP A 139 23.30 -10.15 -19.85
N MET A 140 24.20 -10.62 -18.98
CA MET A 140 24.97 -9.76 -18.06
C MET A 140 26.00 -8.85 -18.77
N ASN A 141 26.09 -8.91 -20.10
CA ASN A 141 27.05 -8.17 -20.90
C ASN A 141 26.38 -7.06 -21.74
N GLY A 142 25.05 -6.95 -21.71
CA GLY A 142 24.31 -5.88 -22.36
C GLY A 142 24.06 -6.06 -23.86
N GLU A 143 24.24 -7.27 -24.42
CA GLU A 143 23.90 -7.55 -25.81
C GLU A 143 22.45 -8.06 -25.95
N VAL A 144 21.71 -7.49 -26.90
CA VAL A 144 20.30 -7.79 -27.15
C VAL A 144 20.19 -8.85 -28.24
N SER A 145 19.66 -10.03 -27.90
CA SER A 145 19.38 -11.12 -28.87
C SER A 145 17.89 -11.45 -28.95
N ILE A 146 17.34 -11.50 -30.16
CA ILE A 146 15.95 -11.88 -30.44
C ILE A 146 15.91 -13.33 -30.91
N VAL A 147 15.35 -14.24 -30.11
CA VAL A 147 15.24 -15.67 -30.45
C VAL A 147 13.80 -16.00 -30.84
N GLY A 148 13.57 -16.35 -32.11
CA GLY A 148 12.29 -16.89 -32.60
C GLY A 148 12.29 -18.41 -32.54
N ALA A 149 11.29 -19.01 -31.87
CA ALA A 149 11.14 -20.47 -31.80
C ALA A 149 9.78 -20.89 -32.36
N GLU A 150 9.78 -21.58 -33.51
CA GLU A 150 8.64 -22.33 -34.01
C GLU A 150 8.53 -23.67 -33.29
N LYS A 151 7.43 -23.93 -32.58
CA LYS A 151 7.04 -25.29 -32.21
C LYS A 151 5.53 -25.51 -32.35
N LYS A 152 5.17 -26.57 -33.09
CA LYS A 152 3.81 -27.08 -33.29
C LYS A 152 3.18 -27.53 -31.96
N PRO A 153 1.87 -27.27 -31.73
CA PRO A 153 1.20 -27.73 -30.53
C PRO A 153 0.81 -29.22 -30.64
N VAL A 154 1.22 -30.00 -29.64
CA VAL A 154 0.66 -31.33 -29.36
C VAL A 154 -0.36 -31.15 -28.23
N SER A 155 -1.64 -31.28 -28.55
CA SER A 155 -2.72 -31.22 -27.57
C SER A 155 -2.70 -32.45 -26.67
N ARG A 156 -2.28 -32.28 -25.42
CA ARG A 156 -2.57 -33.23 -24.33
C ARG A 156 -3.56 -32.60 -23.38
N THR A 157 -4.74 -33.20 -23.29
CA THR A 157 -5.77 -32.87 -22.30
C THR A 157 -5.25 -33.22 -20.91
N ILE A 158 -4.85 -32.21 -20.14
CA ILE A 158 -4.51 -32.35 -18.72
C ILE A 158 -5.71 -31.85 -17.92
N GLN A 159 -6.34 -32.74 -17.16
CA GLN A 159 -7.34 -32.35 -16.16
C GLN A 159 -6.62 -31.57 -15.04
N LEU A 160 -6.97 -30.29 -14.89
CA LEU A 160 -6.48 -29.46 -13.79
C LEU A 160 -7.13 -29.90 -12.47
N PRO A 161 -6.36 -30.05 -11.38
CA PRO A 161 -6.92 -30.17 -10.04
C PRO A 161 -7.61 -28.86 -9.64
N SER A 162 -8.74 -29.00 -8.93
CA SER A 162 -9.54 -27.91 -8.42
C SER A 162 -8.70 -26.93 -7.58
N PRO A 163 -8.95 -25.60 -7.68
CA PRO A 163 -8.22 -24.61 -6.91
C PRO A 163 -8.44 -24.81 -5.39
N PRO A 164 -7.40 -24.58 -4.56
CA PRO A 164 -7.55 -24.59 -3.12
C PRO A 164 -8.48 -23.46 -2.67
N MET A 165 -9.26 -23.71 -1.61
CA MET A 165 -10.18 -22.74 -1.04
C MET A 165 -9.45 -21.45 -0.64
N SER A 166 -9.98 -20.30 -1.08
CA SER A 166 -9.48 -18.97 -0.73
C SER A 166 -9.44 -18.77 0.80
N PRO A 167 -8.48 -18.00 1.32
CA PRO A 167 -8.37 -17.72 2.74
C PRO A 167 -9.64 -17.03 3.26
N THR A 168 -10.23 -17.60 4.31
CA THR A 168 -11.40 -17.02 4.98
C THR A 168 -10.93 -15.96 5.98
N ILE A 169 -11.21 -14.68 5.68
CA ILE A 169 -11.08 -13.59 6.65
C ILE A 169 -12.18 -13.76 7.69
N ARG A 170 -11.80 -14.06 8.93
CA ARG A 170 -12.75 -14.14 10.06
C ARG A 170 -12.68 -12.86 10.87
N TYR A 171 -13.68 -12.01 10.73
CA TYR A 171 -13.92 -10.91 11.65
C TYR A 171 -14.45 -11.49 12.97
N LEU A 172 -13.61 -11.51 14.01
CA LEU A 172 -14.07 -11.84 15.36
C LEU A 172 -14.78 -10.62 15.93
N LYS A 173 -16.07 -10.76 16.22
CA LYS A 173 -16.87 -9.74 16.91
C LYS A 173 -16.27 -9.49 18.31
N PRO A 174 -15.96 -8.23 18.69
CA PRO A 174 -15.45 -7.91 20.01
C PRO A 174 -16.42 -8.40 21.09
N GLN A 175 -15.95 -9.27 21.98
CA GLN A 175 -16.70 -9.68 23.16
C GLN A 175 -16.42 -8.65 24.26
N LEU A 176 -17.41 -7.81 24.55
CA LEU A 176 -17.37 -6.92 25.71
C LEU A 176 -17.24 -7.74 27.00
N PRO A 177 -16.30 -7.40 27.91
CA PRO A 177 -16.18 -8.09 29.17
C PRO A 177 -17.47 -7.90 30.00
N LYS A 178 -18.11 -9.02 30.35
CA LYS A 178 -19.18 -9.04 31.36
C LYS A 178 -18.55 -8.73 32.72
N VAL A 179 -18.64 -7.46 33.13
CA VAL A 179 -18.30 -7.04 34.49
C VAL A 179 -19.38 -7.58 35.44
N ASN A 180 -19.10 -8.74 36.06
CA ASN A 180 -19.88 -9.23 37.19
C ASN A 180 -19.53 -8.38 38.41
N GLY A 181 -20.30 -7.32 38.65
CA GLY A 181 -20.20 -6.50 39.85
C GLY A 181 -20.70 -7.26 41.08
N VAL A 182 -19.77 -7.76 41.88
CA VAL A 182 -20.02 -8.12 43.30
C VAL A 182 -19.64 -6.90 44.13
N LEU A 183 -20.66 -6.14 44.54
CA LEU A 183 -20.55 -5.02 45.49
C LEU A 183 -20.25 -5.58 46.88
N MET A 184 -19.00 -5.52 47.30
CA MET A 184 -18.61 -5.63 48.72
C MET A 184 -18.78 -4.25 49.35
N MET A 185 -19.72 -4.15 50.30
CA MET A 185 -19.94 -2.95 51.09
C MET A 185 -18.78 -2.75 52.08
N SER A 186 -18.29 -1.52 52.18
CA SER A 186 -17.54 -1.02 53.35
C SER A 186 -18.19 0.30 53.78
N PRO A 187 -18.37 0.53 55.10
CA PRO A 187 -19.02 1.73 55.60
C PRO A 187 -18.01 2.86 55.91
N ASP A 188 -18.58 4.03 56.19
CA ASP A 188 -17.96 5.24 56.75
C ASP A 188 -17.18 6.17 55.82
N LEU A 189 -17.93 6.95 55.04
CA LEU A 189 -17.60 8.36 54.79
C LEU A 189 -18.85 9.25 54.88
N LYS A 190 -18.71 10.35 55.62
CA LYS A 190 -19.75 11.33 55.96
C LYS A 190 -20.28 12.09 54.73
N PRO A 191 -21.56 12.53 54.74
CA PRO A 191 -22.21 13.10 53.57
C PRO A 191 -21.73 14.53 53.29
N VAL A 192 -21.11 14.73 52.13
CA VAL A 192 -20.95 16.06 51.52
C VAL A 192 -22.15 16.31 50.60
N LYS A 193 -22.85 17.41 50.82
CA LYS A 193 -23.99 17.85 50.02
C LYS A 193 -23.55 18.14 48.58
N PRO A 194 -24.18 17.53 47.56
CA PRO A 194 -23.96 17.97 46.18
C PRO A 194 -24.84 19.19 45.89
N SER A 195 -24.21 20.24 45.36
CA SER A 195 -24.90 21.35 44.70
C SER A 195 -25.50 20.85 43.38
N THR A 196 -26.81 20.99 43.27
CA THR A 196 -27.59 20.74 42.06
C THR A 196 -27.18 21.73 40.97
N VAL A 197 -26.49 21.23 39.94
CA VAL A 197 -26.34 21.92 38.65
C VAL A 197 -27.19 21.13 37.67
N SER A 198 -28.35 21.68 37.31
CA SER A 198 -29.17 21.17 36.22
C SER A 198 -28.47 21.51 34.91
N ILE A 199 -28.02 20.49 34.17
CA ILE A 199 -27.64 20.62 32.77
C ILE A 199 -28.82 20.07 31.98
N GLU A 200 -29.53 20.96 31.29
CA GLU A 200 -30.51 20.61 30.27
C GLU A 200 -29.75 19.93 29.11
N ILE A 201 -30.03 18.66 28.87
CA ILE A 201 -29.54 17.92 27.71
C ILE A 201 -30.60 18.11 26.62
N ASP A 202 -30.23 18.91 25.62
CA ASP A 202 -31.00 19.10 24.40
C ASP A 202 -30.79 17.88 23.50
N ASP A 203 -31.81 17.02 23.41
CA ASP A 203 -31.86 15.83 22.55
C ASP A 203 -32.04 16.29 21.08
N THR A 204 -30.95 16.74 20.46
CA THR A 204 -30.88 16.87 19.00
C THR A 204 -30.08 15.70 18.43
N ALA A 205 -30.81 14.64 18.07
CA ALA A 205 -30.30 13.50 17.33
C ALA A 205 -29.79 13.94 15.94
N VAL A 206 -28.49 14.22 15.83
CA VAL A 206 -27.79 14.37 14.56
C VAL A 206 -27.10 13.05 14.23
N GLU A 207 -27.69 12.34 13.28
CA GLU A 207 -27.18 11.13 12.66
C GLU A 207 -25.80 11.42 11.99
N PRO A 208 -24.70 10.75 12.37
CA PRO A 208 -23.41 10.99 11.74
C PRO A 208 -23.39 10.27 10.39
N GLN A 209 -23.69 11.00 9.33
CA GLN A 209 -23.40 10.55 7.96
C GLN A 209 -21.87 10.52 7.77
N GLN A 210 -21.28 9.38 8.11
CA GLN A 210 -19.88 9.04 7.87
C GLN A 210 -19.69 8.79 6.37
N LYS A 211 -19.74 9.88 5.58
CA LYS A 211 -19.47 9.86 4.14
C LYS A 211 -17.97 9.60 3.96
N SER A 212 -17.63 8.36 3.64
CA SER A 212 -16.26 7.92 3.34
C SER A 212 -15.71 8.74 2.16
N ARG A 213 -14.96 9.80 2.47
CA ARG A 213 -14.15 10.50 1.48
C ARG A 213 -13.06 9.50 1.06
N LYS A 214 -13.11 9.04 -0.19
CA LYS A 214 -11.97 8.36 -0.82
C LYS A 214 -10.78 9.32 -0.71
N ALA A 215 -9.76 8.95 0.06
CA ALA A 215 -8.55 9.75 0.17
C ALA A 215 -7.87 9.77 -1.20
N VAL A 216 -7.56 10.98 -1.69
CA VAL A 216 -6.74 11.13 -2.90
C VAL A 216 -5.36 10.61 -2.58
N ILE A 217 -4.89 9.63 -3.37
CA ILE A 217 -3.56 9.04 -3.19
C ILE A 217 -2.56 10.00 -3.84
N THR A 218 -1.68 10.58 -3.03
CA THR A 218 -0.64 11.51 -3.51
C THR A 218 0.70 10.78 -3.66
N LEU A 219 1.60 11.28 -4.51
CA LEU A 219 2.94 10.71 -4.65
C LEU A 219 3.68 10.65 -3.30
N ASP A 220 3.46 11.64 -2.43
CA ASP A 220 3.98 11.67 -1.06
C ASP A 220 3.56 10.44 -0.25
N SER A 221 2.29 10.02 -0.34
CA SER A 221 1.80 8.86 0.42
C SER A 221 2.34 7.55 -0.14
N ILE A 222 2.55 7.46 -1.46
CA ILE A 222 3.18 6.30 -2.12
C ILE A 222 4.65 6.18 -1.66
N LEU A 223 5.41 7.27 -1.72
CA LEU A 223 6.80 7.30 -1.26
C LEU A 223 6.91 6.99 0.24
N ALA A 224 6.02 7.53 1.07
CA ALA A 224 5.96 7.21 2.49
C ALA A 224 5.69 5.72 2.75
N SER A 225 4.79 5.11 1.97
CA SER A 225 4.50 3.67 2.05
C SER A 225 5.70 2.81 1.69
N HIS A 226 6.42 3.16 0.61
CA HIS A 226 7.67 2.51 0.26
C HIS A 226 8.74 2.68 1.34
N LEU A 227 8.85 3.87 1.92
CA LEU A 227 9.82 4.16 2.96
C LEU A 227 9.56 3.34 4.23
N ALA A 228 8.29 3.24 4.66
CA ALA A 228 7.88 2.41 5.78
C ALA A 228 8.21 0.92 5.54
N LEU A 229 7.96 0.43 4.32
CA LEU A 229 8.29 -0.95 3.94
C LEU A 229 9.80 -1.20 3.88
N TYR A 230 10.58 -0.22 3.42
CA TYR A 230 12.04 -0.28 3.44
C TYR A 230 12.55 -0.42 4.88
N VAL A 231 12.06 0.37 5.81
CA VAL A 231 12.51 0.29 7.21
C VAL A 231 12.06 -0.98 7.89
N LEU A 232 10.85 -1.46 7.61
CA LEU A 232 10.44 -2.80 8.03
C LEU A 232 11.44 -3.86 7.56
N SER A 233 11.85 -3.79 6.28
CA SER A 233 12.81 -4.74 5.72
C SER A 233 14.18 -4.69 6.42
N LEU A 234 14.65 -3.51 6.82
CA LEU A 234 15.89 -3.37 7.57
C LEU A 234 15.76 -3.89 9.01
N LYS A 235 14.68 -3.51 9.71
CA LYS A 235 14.39 -3.91 11.10
C LYS A 235 14.35 -5.43 11.25
N TYR A 236 13.77 -6.13 10.28
CA TYR A 236 13.65 -7.59 10.28
C TYR A 236 14.68 -8.31 9.40
N GLN A 237 15.69 -7.58 8.88
CA GLN A 237 16.80 -8.07 8.05
C GLN A 237 16.33 -8.94 6.89
N ILE A 238 15.54 -8.33 6.01
CA ILE A 238 14.96 -8.93 4.80
C ILE A 238 15.56 -8.22 3.58
N PRO A 239 16.81 -8.59 3.18
CA PRO A 239 17.55 -7.85 2.16
C PRO A 239 16.87 -7.88 0.78
N GLU A 240 16.17 -8.97 0.43
CA GLU A 240 15.47 -9.09 -0.85
C GLU A 240 14.32 -8.08 -0.96
N LEU A 241 13.61 -7.83 0.15
CA LEU A 241 12.56 -6.82 0.20
C LEU A 241 13.17 -5.42 0.13
N ALA A 242 14.25 -5.15 0.87
CA ALA A 242 14.95 -3.86 0.82
C ALA A 242 15.38 -3.50 -0.60
N GLN A 243 15.95 -4.48 -1.33
CA GLN A 243 16.39 -4.30 -2.70
C GLN A 243 15.20 -4.04 -3.65
N LEU A 244 14.12 -4.81 -3.50
CA LEU A 244 12.91 -4.62 -4.33
C LEU A 244 12.31 -3.22 -4.11
N VAL A 245 12.20 -2.79 -2.85
CA VAL A 245 11.68 -1.46 -2.52
C VAL A 245 12.54 -0.36 -3.15
N LEU A 246 13.86 -0.49 -3.09
CA LEU A 246 14.77 0.48 -3.70
C LEU A 246 14.58 0.56 -5.22
N ILE A 247 14.42 -0.58 -5.90
CA ILE A 247 14.13 -0.63 -7.33
C ILE A 247 12.80 0.08 -7.62
N LYS A 248 11.74 -0.25 -6.87
CA LYS A 248 10.43 0.39 -7.08
C LYS A 248 10.47 1.90 -6.86
N VAL A 249 11.14 2.36 -5.79
CA VAL A 249 11.34 3.78 -5.52
C VAL A 249 12.12 4.46 -6.64
N SER A 250 13.21 3.85 -7.14
CA SER A 250 13.97 4.46 -8.24
C SER A 250 13.13 4.56 -9.51
N THR A 251 12.43 3.49 -9.88
CA THR A 251 11.56 3.48 -11.05
C THR A 251 10.40 4.47 -10.93
N LEU A 252 9.86 4.66 -9.72
CA LEU A 252 8.82 5.64 -9.46
C LEU A 252 9.34 7.07 -9.60
N CYS A 253 10.52 7.38 -9.06
CA CYS A 253 11.13 8.70 -9.20
C CYS A 253 11.58 9.00 -10.64
N GLU A 254 11.85 7.98 -11.45
CA GLU A 254 12.17 8.13 -12.88
C GLU A 254 10.91 8.33 -13.73
N SER A 255 9.83 7.58 -13.46
CA SER A 255 8.59 7.67 -14.21
C SER A 255 7.74 8.88 -13.83
N GLN A 256 7.73 9.23 -12.54
CA GLN A 256 6.97 10.33 -11.95
C GLN A 256 7.91 11.15 -11.05
N PRO A 257 8.68 12.09 -11.64
CA PRO A 257 9.63 12.88 -10.88
C PRO A 257 8.91 13.72 -9.82
N PRO A 258 9.25 13.59 -8.53
CA PRO A 258 8.62 14.36 -7.48
C PRO A 258 8.90 15.86 -7.65
N CYS A 259 7.94 16.69 -7.27
CA CYS A 259 8.17 18.12 -7.12
C CYS A 259 9.19 18.37 -5.99
N ALA A 260 9.73 19.58 -5.93
CA ALA A 260 10.77 19.91 -4.96
C ALA A 260 10.32 19.69 -3.50
N ASP A 261 9.07 20.03 -3.18
CA ASP A 261 8.54 19.89 -1.82
C ASP A 261 8.35 18.42 -1.42
N THR A 262 7.82 17.58 -2.33
CA THR A 262 7.76 16.12 -2.15
C THR A 262 9.15 15.53 -1.95
N LEU A 263 10.13 15.94 -2.76
CA LEU A 263 11.50 15.44 -2.63
C LEU A 263 12.12 15.85 -1.29
N VAL A 264 11.89 17.08 -0.82
CA VAL A 264 12.33 17.53 0.51
C VAL A 264 11.66 16.71 1.61
N GLY A 265 10.36 16.45 1.51
CA GLY A 265 9.63 15.56 2.43
C GLY A 265 10.23 14.16 2.45
N PHE A 266 10.56 13.61 1.27
CA PHE A 266 11.20 12.30 1.14
C PHE A 266 12.61 12.27 1.74
N ILE A 267 13.44 13.29 1.48
CA ILE A 267 14.77 13.44 2.12
C ILE A 267 14.61 13.49 3.63
N ARG A 268 13.65 14.28 4.14
CA ARG A 268 13.40 14.38 5.58
C ARG A 268 13.04 13.02 6.17
N GLY A 269 12.14 12.29 5.54
CA GLY A 269 11.78 10.94 5.97
C GLY A 269 12.96 9.97 5.98
N VAL A 270 13.92 10.10 5.06
CA VAL A 270 15.08 9.19 4.98
C VAL A 270 16.15 9.51 6.03
N TYR A 271 16.41 10.78 6.28
CA TYR A 271 17.58 11.26 7.04
C TYR A 271 17.27 11.72 8.47
N TYR A 272 16.03 12.08 8.75
CA TYR A 272 15.63 12.65 10.02
C TYR A 272 14.60 11.76 10.67
N ASP A 273 14.76 11.53 11.97
CA ASP A 273 13.74 10.84 12.75
C ASP A 273 12.50 11.74 12.79
N ALA A 274 11.43 11.33 12.10
CA ALA A 274 10.12 11.86 12.45
C ALA A 274 9.80 11.36 13.87
N GLU A 275 9.31 12.26 14.73
CA GLU A 275 9.02 11.96 16.15
C GLU A 275 8.14 10.71 16.33
N GLU A 276 7.37 10.35 15.30
CA GLU A 276 6.45 9.22 15.29
C GLU A 276 7.07 7.89 14.82
N THR A 277 8.26 7.88 14.20
CA THR A 277 8.75 6.70 13.43
C THR A 277 9.94 5.96 14.08
N GLY A 278 10.33 6.36 15.29
CA GLY A 278 11.44 5.74 16.02
C GLY A 278 12.80 6.04 15.39
N ASN A 279 13.80 5.20 15.69
CA ASN A 279 15.22 5.36 15.34
C ASN A 279 15.52 5.13 13.84
N PHE A 280 14.73 5.76 12.98
CA PHE A 280 14.68 5.58 11.53
C PHE A 280 16.00 5.99 10.87
N ALA A 281 16.51 7.17 11.22
CA ALA A 281 17.75 7.72 10.69
C ALA A 281 18.96 6.84 11.03
N ALA A 282 18.94 6.18 12.20
CA ALA A 282 19.96 5.22 12.57
C ALA A 282 19.88 3.93 11.74
N LEU A 283 18.67 3.45 11.44
CA LEU A 283 18.46 2.26 10.61
C LEU A 283 18.88 2.49 9.16
N THR A 284 18.65 3.69 8.61
CA THR A 284 19.00 4.00 7.23
C THR A 284 20.45 4.42 7.05
N ARG A 285 21.21 4.64 8.12
CA ARG A 285 22.60 5.10 8.05
C ARG A 285 23.48 4.15 7.21
N GLY A 286 24.15 4.69 6.19
CA GLY A 286 25.01 3.92 5.29
C GLY A 286 24.25 2.96 4.35
N THR A 287 22.93 3.08 4.25
CA THR A 287 22.14 2.21 3.36
C THR A 287 22.17 2.69 1.90
N PRO A 288 21.95 1.78 0.94
CA PRO A 288 21.80 2.14 -0.48
C PRO A 288 20.71 3.17 -0.74
N LEU A 289 19.66 3.24 0.09
CA LEU A 289 18.60 4.24 -0.04
C LEU A 289 19.12 5.66 0.17
N ARG A 290 19.99 5.89 1.17
CA ARG A 290 20.59 7.21 1.41
C ARG A 290 21.47 7.65 0.26
N ALA A 291 22.30 6.74 -0.25
CA ALA A 291 23.13 6.98 -1.43
C ALA A 291 22.27 7.32 -2.66
N PHE A 292 21.17 6.59 -2.87
CA PHE A 292 20.21 6.87 -3.93
C PHE A 292 19.60 8.27 -3.77
N VAL A 293 19.06 8.61 -2.59
CA VAL A 293 18.42 9.92 -2.33
C VAL A 293 19.41 11.06 -2.52
N ALA A 294 20.63 10.94 -2.01
CA ALA A 294 21.67 11.95 -2.19
C ALA A 294 22.00 12.14 -3.67
N LYS A 295 22.28 11.04 -4.40
CA LYS A 295 22.57 11.08 -5.84
C LYS A 295 21.41 11.67 -6.64
N TYR A 296 20.18 11.24 -6.36
CA TYR A 296 18.99 11.75 -7.04
C TYR A 296 18.78 13.24 -6.78
N SER A 297 19.02 13.70 -5.55
CA SER A 297 18.98 15.12 -5.19
C SER A 297 20.03 15.94 -5.95
N THR A 298 21.24 15.40 -6.12
CA THR A 298 22.28 16.06 -6.93
C THR A 298 21.92 16.12 -8.41
N PHE A 299 21.31 15.06 -8.94
CA PHE A 299 20.83 15.01 -10.32
C PHE A 299 19.76 16.07 -10.59
N ARG A 300 18.88 16.32 -9.61
CA ARG A 300 17.77 17.30 -9.68
C ARG A 300 18.13 18.68 -9.15
N LEU A 301 19.42 18.97 -8.89
CA LEU A 301 19.86 20.18 -8.19
C LEU A 301 19.34 21.48 -8.82
N GLU A 302 19.32 21.55 -10.15
CA GLU A 302 18.85 22.74 -10.88
C GLU A 302 17.38 23.08 -10.59
N GLU A 303 16.56 22.08 -10.31
CA GLU A 303 15.14 22.23 -10.01
C GLU A 303 14.88 22.49 -8.53
N VAL A 304 15.65 21.84 -7.64
CA VAL A 304 15.43 21.96 -6.19
C VAL A 304 16.12 23.15 -5.55
N LYS A 305 17.15 23.73 -6.20
CA LYS A 305 17.90 24.88 -5.64
C LYS A 305 17.03 26.12 -5.38
N THR A 306 15.92 26.26 -6.10
CA THR A 306 14.97 27.38 -5.94
C THR A 306 13.93 27.13 -4.85
N SER A 307 13.81 25.90 -4.34
CA SER A 307 12.87 25.58 -3.26
C SER A 307 13.42 26.06 -1.92
N ASP A 308 12.65 26.88 -1.23
CA ASP A 308 12.94 27.33 0.14
C ASP A 308 13.12 26.16 1.10
N GLY A 309 12.34 25.09 0.92
CA GLY A 309 12.43 23.87 1.73
C GLY A 309 13.78 23.18 1.59
N PHE A 310 14.32 23.13 0.37
CA PHE A 310 15.63 22.54 0.10
C PHE A 310 16.77 23.42 0.61
N GLN A 311 16.70 24.74 0.42
CA GLN A 311 17.69 25.68 0.96
C GLN A 311 17.76 25.62 2.48
N LYS A 312 16.60 25.55 3.15
CA LYS A 312 16.52 25.37 4.60
C LYS A 312 17.15 24.05 5.03
N LEU A 313 16.89 22.97 4.30
CA LEU A 313 17.47 21.66 4.57
C LEU A 313 19.00 21.65 4.45
N LEU A 314 19.57 22.40 3.50
CA LEU A 314 21.02 22.61 3.41
C LEU A 314 21.57 23.46 4.55
N ALA A 315 20.84 24.50 4.96
CA ALA A 315 21.24 25.38 6.07
C ALA A 315 21.20 24.69 7.43
N GLU A 316 20.26 23.74 7.64
CA GLU A 316 20.17 22.88 8.82
C GLU A 316 21.41 21.97 8.97
N GLY A 317 22.08 21.64 7.85
CA GLY A 317 23.26 20.79 7.85
C GLY A 317 22.92 19.31 8.06
N GLY A 318 23.73 18.62 8.87
CA GLY A 318 23.51 17.21 9.20
C GLY A 318 24.05 16.21 8.18
N GLU A 319 23.70 14.95 8.37
CA GLU A 319 24.28 13.86 7.58
C GLU A 319 23.83 13.87 6.11
N PHE A 320 22.65 14.45 5.80
CA PHE A 320 22.22 14.64 4.42
C PHE A 320 23.21 15.49 3.64
N VAL A 321 23.64 16.63 4.20
CA VAL A 321 24.56 17.53 3.51
C VAL A 321 25.91 16.84 3.26
N VAL A 322 26.35 15.99 4.18
CA VAL A 322 27.56 15.18 4.01
C VAL A 322 27.42 14.23 2.82
N ASP A 323 26.36 13.42 2.80
CA ASP A 323 26.10 12.43 1.73
C ASP A 323 25.85 13.13 0.38
N PHE A 324 25.16 14.28 0.39
CA PHE A 324 24.92 15.13 -0.77
C PHE A 324 26.22 15.68 -1.36
N VAL A 325 27.09 16.30 -0.55
CA VAL A 325 28.38 16.85 -1.02
C VAL A 325 29.30 15.74 -1.52
N GLN A 326 29.33 14.58 -0.87
CA GLN A 326 30.07 13.42 -1.36
C GLN A 326 29.57 12.94 -2.72
N SER A 327 28.24 12.92 -2.91
CA SER A 327 27.62 12.56 -4.19
C SER A 327 27.98 13.53 -5.30
N VAL A 328 28.04 14.84 -5.03
CA VAL A 328 28.51 15.85 -6.00
C VAL A 328 29.95 15.58 -6.42
N ARG A 329 30.85 15.27 -5.47
CA ARG A 329 32.28 15.04 -5.75
C ARG A 329 32.54 13.81 -6.62
N GLY A 330 31.69 12.80 -6.55
CA GLY A 330 31.81 11.58 -7.35
C GLY A 330 31.39 11.74 -8.83
N CYS A 331 30.84 12.89 -9.21
CA CYS A 331 30.35 13.16 -10.57
C CYS A 331 31.31 14.00 -11.44
N TRP A 332 32.50 14.38 -10.94
CA TRP A 332 33.48 15.20 -11.66
C TRP A 332 34.73 14.42 -12.09
#